data_AF-A0A496BG13-F1
#
_entry.id   AF-A0A496BG13-F1
#
_cell.length_a   1.000
_cell.length_b   1.000
_cell.length_c   1.000
_cell.angle_alpha   90.00
_cell.angle_beta   90.00
_cell.angle_gamma   90.00
#
_symmetry.space_group_name_H-M   'P 1'
#
loop_
_entity.id
_entity.type
_entity.pdbx_description
1 polymer ?
#
loop_
_entity_poly.entity_id
_entity_poly.type
_entity_poly.pdbx_seq_one_letter_code
_entity_poly.pdbx_strand_id
1 'polypeptide(L)'
;MAKRRNFTPEFKAAVVLEALSGESSQAELCRRYNLSEQQLSKWKQQVVENVATLFVSSTDQQSSEVAERIAHLEQLVGRLTVALDIEKKAATWLNSPRQRNEK
;
A
#
# COMPACT_ATOMS: atom_id res chain seq x y z
N MET A 1 -16.86 -27.81 5.92
CA MET A 1 -15.62 -27.01 6.07
C MET A 1 -15.74 -26.18 7.34
N ALA A 2 -14.81 -26.31 8.29
CA ALA A 2 -14.89 -25.58 9.56
C ALA A 2 -14.69 -24.07 9.33
N LYS A 3 -15.63 -23.25 9.84
CA LYS A 3 -15.56 -21.79 9.75
C LYS A 3 -14.33 -21.31 10.52
N ARG A 4 -13.32 -20.80 9.79
CA ARG A 4 -12.09 -20.28 10.38
C ARG A 4 -12.45 -19.07 11.24
N ARG A 5 -12.14 -19.12 12.53
CA ARG A 5 -12.33 -17.98 13.43
C ARG A 5 -11.34 -16.89 13.03
N ASN A 6 -11.86 -15.73 12.64
CA ASN A 6 -11.06 -14.57 12.30
C ASN A 6 -10.81 -13.75 13.56
N PHE A 7 -9.56 -13.35 13.77
CA PHE A 7 -9.14 -12.47 14.85
C PHE A 7 -8.67 -11.15 14.25
N THR A 8 -9.05 -10.03 14.87
CA THR A 8 -8.61 -8.72 14.41
C THR A 8 -7.10 -8.54 14.64
N PRO A 9 -6.42 -7.71 13.86
CA PRO A 9 -5.00 -7.43 14.04
C PRO A 9 -4.67 -6.92 15.45
N GLU A 10 -5.51 -6.05 16.01
CA GLU A 10 -5.35 -5.43 17.32
C GLU A 10 -5.42 -6.48 18.42
N PHE A 11 -6.36 -7.42 18.31
CA PHE A 11 -6.50 -8.51 19.25
C PHE A 11 -5.25 -9.42 19.24
N LYS A 12 -4.75 -9.78 18.05
CA LYS A 12 -3.53 -10.59 17.93
C LYS A 12 -2.33 -9.89 18.56
N ALA A 13 -2.18 -8.59 18.31
CA ALA A 13 -1.09 -7.79 18.88
C ALA A 13 -1.16 -7.74 20.41
N ALA A 14 -2.34 -7.47 20.99
CA ALA A 14 -2.53 -7.43 22.44
C ALA A 14 -2.17 -8.78 23.11
N VAL A 15 -2.67 -9.89 22.57
CA VAL A 15 -2.40 -11.23 23.14
C VAL A 15 -0.92 -11.60 23.01
N VAL A 16 -0.27 -11.25 21.89
CA VAL A 16 1.16 -11.51 21.71
C VAL A 16 2.00 -10.64 22.64
N LEU A 17 1.64 -9.38 22.85
CA LEU A 17 2.32 -8.49 23.80
C LEU A 17 2.18 -9.00 25.24
N GLU A 18 0.99 -9.42 25.66
CA GLU A 18 0.77 -10.06 26.96
C GLU A 18 1.65 -11.32 27.10
N ALA A 19 1.73 -12.15 26.06
CA ALA A 19 2.59 -13.33 26.03
C ALA A 19 4.10 -13.05 26.02
N LEU A 20 4.54 -11.88 25.53
CA LEU A 20 5.94 -11.46 25.47
C LEU A 20 6.37 -10.70 26.73
N SER A 21 5.44 -9.98 27.36
CA SER A 21 5.65 -9.26 28.63
C SER A 21 5.92 -10.20 29.81
N GLY A 22 5.47 -11.46 29.71
CA GLY A 22 5.61 -12.46 30.77
C GLY A 22 4.57 -12.32 31.89
N GLU A 23 3.60 -11.41 31.77
CA GLU A 23 2.51 -11.22 32.74
C GLU A 23 1.56 -12.41 32.84
N SER A 24 1.48 -13.23 31.80
CA SER A 24 0.67 -14.45 31.77
C SER A 24 1.37 -15.55 30.99
N SER A 25 1.22 -16.79 31.47
CA SER A 25 1.76 -17.96 30.76
C SER A 25 1.03 -18.17 29.43
N GLN A 26 1.72 -18.71 28.43
CA GLN A 26 1.09 -19.09 27.16
C GLN A 26 -0.11 -20.03 27.37
N ALA A 27 -0.04 -20.93 28.34
CA ALA A 27 -1.12 -21.85 28.66
C ALA A 27 -2.35 -21.11 29.24
N GLU A 28 -2.12 -20.07 30.04
CA GLU A 28 -3.20 -19.23 30.60
C GLU A 28 -3.87 -18.40 29.51
N LEU A 29 -3.09 -17.81 28.61
CA LEU A 29 -3.61 -17.05 27.47
C LEU A 29 -4.41 -17.94 26.51
N CYS A 30 -3.92 -19.16 26.24
CA CYS A 30 -4.64 -20.13 25.42
C CYS A 30 -5.99 -20.50 26.04
N ARG A 31 -6.06 -20.66 27.36
CA ARG A 31 -7.32 -20.92 28.08
C ARG A 31 -8.24 -19.70 28.10
N ARG A 32 -7.73 -18.53 28.48
CA ARG A 32 -8.49 -17.28 28.62
C ARG A 32 -9.12 -16.84 27.30
N TYR A 33 -8.36 -16.91 26.21
CA TYR A 33 -8.81 -16.45 24.89
C TYR A 33 -9.30 -17.59 23.99
N ASN A 34 -9.33 -18.82 24.51
CA ASN A 34 -9.74 -20.03 23.80
C ASN A 34 -8.95 -20.25 22.49
N LEU A 35 -7.63 -20.04 22.56
CA LEU A 35 -6.67 -20.18 21.47
C LEU A 35 -5.94 -21.51 21.56
N SER A 36 -5.49 -22.04 20.42
CA SER A 36 -4.54 -23.15 20.43
C SER A 36 -3.11 -22.65 20.64
N GLU A 37 -2.27 -23.45 21.31
CA GLU A 37 -0.85 -23.11 21.52
C GLU A 37 -0.13 -22.85 20.19
N GLN A 38 -0.45 -23.62 19.15
CA GLN A 38 0.09 -23.43 17.81
C GLN A 38 -0.26 -22.07 17.20
N GLN A 39 -1.49 -21.57 17.43
CA GLN A 39 -1.90 -20.25 16.95
C GLN A 39 -1.11 -19.14 17.65
N LEU A 40 -0.98 -19.23 18.97
CA LEU A 40 -0.24 -18.25 19.75
C LEU A 40 1.26 -18.25 19.40
N SER A 41 1.86 -19.44 19.24
CA SER A 41 3.25 -19.57 18.80
C SER A 41 3.48 -18.96 17.42
N LYS A 42 2.56 -19.22 16.47
CA LYS A 42 2.63 -18.63 15.13
C LYS A 42 2.57 -17.10 15.19
N TRP A 43 1.67 -16.52 15.98
CA TRP A 43 1.56 -15.06 16.08
C TRP A 43 2.79 -14.44 16.73
N LYS A 44 3.36 -15.09 17.76
CA LYS A 44 4.63 -14.64 18.36
C LYS A 44 5.75 -14.63 17.35
N GLN A 45 5.91 -15.71 16.58
CA GLN A 45 6.92 -15.79 15.53
C GLN A 45 6.73 -14.68 14.48
N GLN A 46 5.50 -14.47 14.02
CA GLN A 46 5.20 -13.39 13.07
C GLN A 46 5.57 -12.02 13.62
N VAL A 47 5.28 -11.74 14.89
CA VAL A 47 5.67 -10.46 15.50
C VAL A 47 7.19 -10.34 15.58
N VAL A 48 7.90 -11.36 16.06
CA VAL A 48 9.37 -11.32 16.20
C VAL A 48 10.08 -11.14 14.85
N GLU A 49 9.61 -11.82 13.79
CA GLU A 49 10.17 -11.71 12.45
C GLU A 49 9.93 -10.33 11.82
N ASN A 50 8.78 -9.70 12.11
CA ASN A 50 8.37 -8.45 11.48
C ASN A 50 8.60 -7.22 12.38
N VAL A 51 8.96 -7.37 13.67
CA VAL A 51 9.11 -6.22 14.57
C VAL A 51 10.23 -5.29 14.10
N ALA A 52 11.30 -5.84 13.53
CA ALA A 52 12.40 -5.07 12.98
C ALA A 52 11.96 -4.15 11.83
N THR A 53 10.96 -4.57 11.03
CA THR A 53 10.46 -3.77 9.91
C THR A 53 9.67 -2.55 10.38
N LEU A 54 9.13 -2.57 11.60
CA LEU A 54 8.46 -1.40 12.21
C LEU A 54 9.46 -0.29 12.57
N PHE A 55 10.73 -0.64 12.80
CA PHE A 55 11.80 0.31 13.09
C PHE A 55 12.56 0.77 11.84
N VAL A 56 12.36 0.10 10.71
CA VAL A 56 12.76 0.65 9.41
C VAL A 56 11.80 1.78 9.12
N SER A 57 12.30 3.01 9.05
CA SER A 57 11.53 4.19 8.68
C SER A 57 10.77 3.94 7.38
N SER A 58 9.50 3.52 7.48
CA SER A 58 8.65 3.24 6.33
C SER A 58 8.44 4.50 5.48
N THR A 59 8.69 5.66 6.08
CA THR A 59 8.78 6.95 5.41
C THR A 59 9.77 6.94 4.24
N ASP A 60 10.95 6.34 4.34
CA ASP A 60 11.95 6.43 3.26
C ASP A 60 11.60 5.52 2.07
N GLN A 61 11.16 4.28 2.33
CA GLN A 61 10.79 3.36 1.26
C GLN A 61 9.47 3.73 0.59
N GLN A 62 8.43 4.08 1.37
CA GLN A 62 7.15 4.49 0.79
C GLN A 62 7.25 5.87 0.13
N SER A 63 8.04 6.80 0.66
CA SER A 63 8.23 8.10 -0.02
C SER A 63 8.95 7.93 -1.36
N SER A 64 9.93 7.02 -1.44
CA SER A 64 10.64 6.74 -2.71
C SER A 64 9.70 6.17 -3.76
N GLU A 65 8.93 5.12 -3.44
CA GLU A 65 7.99 4.50 -4.39
C GLU A 65 6.87 5.47 -4.81
N VAL A 66 6.35 6.26 -3.86
CA VAL A 66 5.35 7.29 -4.15
C VAL A 66 5.94 8.41 -5.01
N ALA A 67 7.17 8.84 -4.75
CA ALA A 67 7.86 9.86 -5.54
C ALA A 67 8.12 9.39 -6.98
N GLU A 68 8.56 8.14 -7.17
CA GLU A 68 8.74 7.55 -8.50
C GLU A 68 7.41 7.47 -9.26
N ARG A 69 6.33 7.09 -8.57
CA ARG A 69 4.99 7.05 -9.18
C ARG A 69 4.51 8.43 -9.59
N ILE A 70 4.74 9.44 -8.75
CA ILE A 70 4.41 10.84 -9.06
C ILE A 70 5.18 11.31 -10.29
N ALA A 71 6.51 11.12 -10.31
CA ALA A 71 7.34 11.53 -11.44
C ALA A 71 6.90 10.87 -12.77
N HIS A 72 6.55 9.58 -12.73
CA HIS A 72 6.04 8.88 -13.90
C HIS A 72 4.70 9.43 -14.39
N LEU A 73 3.79 9.76 -13.47
CA LEU A 73 2.50 10.36 -13.80
C LEU A 73 2.65 11.77 -14.36
N GLU A 74 3.51 12.61 -13.77
CA GLU A 74 3.82 13.95 -14.26
C GLU A 74 4.38 13.91 -15.68
N GLN A 75 5.28 12.96 -15.98
CA GLN A 75 5.80 12.77 -17.33
C GLN A 75 4.72 12.39 -18.34
N LEU A 76 3.79 11.50 -17.97
CA LEU A 76 2.67 11.12 -18.83
C LEU A 76 1.72 12.30 -19.08
N VAL A 77 1.41 13.07 -18.04
CA VAL A 77 0.59 14.28 -18.17
C VAL A 77 1.25 15.27 -19.12
N GLY A 78 2.58 15.49 -19.01
CA GLY A 78 3.32 16.35 -19.92
C GLY A 78 3.24 15.88 -21.38
N ARG A 79 3.46 14.59 -21.64
CA ARG A 79 3.35 14.01 -22.99
C ARG A 79 1.95 14.16 -23.58
N LEU A 80 0.92 13.86 -22.80
CA LEU A 80 -0.47 14.00 -23.23
C LEU A 80 -0.84 15.46 -23.51
N THR A 81 -0.36 16.40 -22.69
CA THR A 81 -0.59 17.83 -22.89
C THR A 81 -0.01 18.31 -24.22
N VAL A 82 1.23 17.93 -24.53
CA VAL A 82 1.87 18.26 -25.81
C VAL A 82 1.13 17.64 -26.98
N ALA A 83 0.71 16.37 -26.87
CA ALA A 83 -0.05 15.70 -27.93
C ALA A 83 -1.37 16.42 -28.22
N LEU A 84 -2.12 16.80 -27.19
CA LEU A 84 -3.37 17.55 -27.33
C LEU A 84 -3.15 18.95 -27.96
N ASP A 85 -2.06 19.64 -27.61
CA ASP A 85 -1.74 20.92 -28.21
C ASP A 85 -1.39 20.80 -29.69
N ILE A 86 -0.67 19.75 -30.09
CA ILE A 86 -0.39 19.45 -31.49
C ILE A 86 -1.68 19.14 -32.23
N GLU A 87 -2.56 18.31 -31.65
CA GLU A 87 -3.84 17.95 -32.25
C GLU A 87 -4.73 19.19 -32.46
N LYS A 88 -4.84 20.06 -31.46
CA LYS A 88 -5.57 21.33 -31.57
C LYS A 88 -4.99 22.23 -32.67
N LYS A 89 -3.65 22.37 -32.72
CA LYS A 89 -3.00 23.16 -33.78
C LYS A 89 -3.27 22.58 -35.17
N ALA A 90 -3.15 21.27 -35.33
CA ALA A 90 -3.46 20.59 -36.59
C ALA A 90 -4.92 20.83 -37.01
N ALA A 91 -5.87 20.69 -36.08
CA ALA A 91 -7.28 20.96 -36.34
C ALA A 91 -7.52 22.43 -36.76
N THR A 92 -6.86 23.40 -36.12
CA THR A 92 -6.96 24.81 -36.53
C THR A 92 -6.40 25.07 -37.92
N TRP A 93 -5.30 24.40 -38.30
CA TRP A 93 -4.71 24.55 -39.63
C TRP A 93 -5.59 23.94 -40.72
N LEU A 94 -6.19 22.77 -40.43
CA LEU A 94 -7.14 22.10 -41.32
C LEU A 94 -8.46 22.87 -41.49
N ASN A 95 -8.95 23.51 -40.42
CA ASN A 95 -10.19 24.29 -40.44
C ASN A 95 -10.00 25.75 -40.86
N SER A 96 -8.76 26.21 -41.08
CA SER A 96 -8.52 27.56 -41.58
C SER A 96 -8.94 27.64 -43.07
N PRO A 97 -9.85 28.55 -43.45
CA PRO A 97 -10.28 28.66 -44.83
C PRO A 97 -9.07 28.97 -45.72
N ARG A 98 -8.81 28.12 -46.72
CA ARG A 98 -7.85 28.38 -47.79
C ARG A 98 -8.17 29.75 -48.38
N GLN A 99 -7.36 30.77 -48.08
CA GLN A 99 -7.42 32.05 -48.76
C GLN A 99 -7.14 31.76 -50.24
N ARG A 100 -8.22 31.65 -51.02
CA ARG A 100 -8.20 31.56 -52.47
C ARG A 100 -7.76 32.93 -52.97
N ASN A 101 -6.46 33.07 -53.22
CA ASN A 101 -5.95 34.23 -53.94
C ASN A 101 -6.43 34.10 -55.39
N GLU A 102 -7.49 34.85 -55.73
CA GLU A 102 -7.86 35.13 -57.11
C GLU A 102 -7.02 36.33 -57.59
N LYS A 103 -6.14 36.08 -58.56
CA LYS A 103 -5.63 37.07 -59.51
C LYS A 103 -5.49 36.40 -60.87
#